data_AF-A0A915JVM8-F1
#
_entry.id   AF-A0A915JVM8-F1
#
_cell.length_a   1.000
_cell.length_b   1.000
_cell.length_c   1.000
_cell.angle_alpha   90.00
_cell.angle_beta   90.00
_cell.angle_gamma   90.00
#
_symmetry.space_group_name_H-M   'P 1'
#
loop_
_entity.id
_entity.type
_entity.pdbx_description
1 polymer ?
#
loop_
_entity_poly.entity_id
_entity_poly.type
_entity_poly.pdbx_seq_one_letter_code
_entity_poly.pdbx_strand_id
1 'polypeptide(L)'
;MGDKIQTVPYDNTAFDSNNGQTTSPQDLSCSSSSPCCWKNAQPPYSTVDWVRGSGKIDAKKFKKNFGTTEQPAGDNFLIASMDKGSEDSNKAELQSCLIKCSSGNVQVSLKHWTKGTKIRVCQVAQSNPTQLMACQDLPDSGPGPDTVDLPPADNVYIVVDAYNFADKTNNVAIVQDLTASYTPCQSRHLNRKSTIA
;
A
#
# COMPACT_ATOMS: atom_id res chain seq x y z
N MET A 1 -6.17 10.14 17.79
CA MET A 1 -7.21 10.51 16.80
C MET A 1 -8.52 10.76 17.55
N GLY A 2 -9.58 11.31 16.95
CA GLY A 2 -10.82 11.65 17.69
C GLY A 2 -11.58 10.43 18.22
N ASP A 3 -12.48 10.62 19.19
CA ASP A 3 -13.21 9.54 19.90
C ASP A 3 -14.31 8.87 19.03
N LYS A 4 -14.31 9.14 17.72
CA LYS A 4 -15.35 8.73 16.76
C LYS A 4 -14.81 8.04 15.51
N ILE A 5 -13.50 7.77 15.44
CA ILE A 5 -12.96 6.92 14.37
C ILE A 5 -13.27 5.48 14.73
N GLN A 6 -13.95 4.78 13.82
CA GLN A 6 -14.14 3.34 13.89
C GLN A 6 -13.09 2.68 13.01
N THR A 7 -12.54 1.57 13.48
CA THR A 7 -11.59 0.76 12.72
C THR A 7 -12.13 -0.65 12.57
N VAL A 8 -12.02 -1.19 11.36
CA VAL A 8 -12.32 -2.59 11.06
C VAL A 8 -11.12 -3.23 10.36
N PRO A 9 -10.95 -4.56 10.43
CA PRO A 9 -9.91 -5.25 9.66
C PRO A 9 -9.98 -4.87 8.18
N TYR A 10 -8.83 -4.79 7.52
CA TYR A 10 -8.81 -4.56 6.07
C TYR A 10 -9.43 -5.75 5.33
N ASP A 11 -10.28 -5.45 4.34
CA ASP A 11 -10.97 -6.46 3.54
C ASP A 11 -10.08 -6.96 2.40
N ASN A 12 -9.66 -8.21 2.49
CA ASN A 12 -8.82 -8.89 1.49
C ASN A 12 -9.65 -9.67 0.44
N THR A 13 -10.98 -9.54 0.40
CA THR A 13 -11.85 -10.32 -0.49
C THR A 13 -11.47 -10.17 -1.96
N ALA A 14 -11.09 -8.96 -2.40
CA ALA A 14 -10.64 -8.73 -3.78
C ALA A 14 -9.28 -9.38 -4.10
N PHE A 15 -8.40 -9.50 -3.10
CA PHE A 15 -7.16 -10.27 -3.27
C PHE A 15 -7.47 -11.77 -3.44
N ASP A 16 -8.34 -12.30 -2.58
CA ASP A 16 -8.68 -13.71 -2.55
C ASP A 16 -9.47 -14.15 -3.80
N SER A 17 -10.42 -13.35 -4.26
CA SER A 17 -11.21 -13.63 -5.46
C SER A 17 -10.38 -13.68 -6.74
N ASN A 18 -9.27 -12.93 -6.76
CA ASN A 18 -8.30 -12.90 -7.84
C ASN A 18 -7.19 -13.96 -7.68
N ASN A 19 -7.29 -14.84 -6.68
CA ASN A 19 -6.25 -15.82 -6.32
C ASN A 19 -4.86 -15.15 -6.15
N GLY A 20 -4.83 -13.91 -5.66
CA GLY A 20 -3.62 -13.13 -5.46
C GLY A 20 -2.89 -12.68 -6.72
N GLN A 21 -3.56 -12.60 -7.88
CA GLN A 21 -2.96 -12.18 -9.16
C GLN A 21 -3.74 -11.02 -9.77
N THR A 22 -3.05 -10.00 -10.30
CA THR A 22 -3.74 -8.96 -11.07
C THR A 22 -3.97 -9.44 -12.50
N THR A 23 -5.17 -9.19 -13.01
CA THR A 23 -5.56 -9.38 -14.41
C THR A 23 -5.45 -8.08 -15.21
N SER A 24 -5.55 -6.94 -14.53
CA SER A 24 -5.43 -5.60 -15.10
C SER A 24 -4.94 -4.57 -14.07
N PRO A 25 -4.31 -3.45 -14.49
CA PRO A 25 -3.90 -2.38 -13.57
C PRO A 25 -5.04 -1.83 -12.70
N GLN A 26 -6.28 -1.89 -13.18
CA GLN A 26 -7.47 -1.44 -12.45
C GLN A 26 -7.68 -2.23 -11.16
N ASP A 27 -7.26 -3.50 -11.11
CA ASP A 27 -7.37 -4.34 -9.91
C ASP A 27 -6.55 -3.78 -8.73
N LEU A 28 -5.52 -2.97 -9.00
CA LEU A 28 -4.64 -2.40 -7.99
C LEU A 28 -5.06 -0.99 -7.54
N SER A 29 -6.11 -0.43 -8.14
CA SER A 29 -6.57 0.93 -7.84
C SER A 29 -7.66 0.92 -6.77
N CYS A 30 -7.30 1.31 -5.56
CA CYS A 30 -8.21 1.43 -4.42
C CYS A 30 -8.95 2.75 -4.48
N SER A 31 -10.26 2.70 -4.68
CA SER A 31 -11.13 3.87 -4.49
C SER A 31 -12.05 3.66 -3.29
N SER A 32 -12.73 4.72 -2.86
CA SER A 32 -13.70 4.66 -1.77
C SER A 32 -14.83 3.63 -2.01
N SER A 33 -15.05 3.21 -3.27
CA SER A 33 -16.17 2.37 -3.69
C SER A 33 -15.80 0.96 -4.17
N SER A 34 -14.53 0.58 -4.26
CA SER A 34 -14.12 -0.74 -4.75
C SER A 34 -13.00 -1.37 -3.92
N PRO A 35 -13.17 -2.61 -3.41
CA PRO A 35 -12.08 -3.34 -2.79
C PRO A 35 -11.03 -3.66 -3.87
N CYS A 36 -9.83 -3.16 -3.66
CA CYS A 36 -8.69 -3.38 -4.55
C CYS A 36 -7.91 -4.63 -4.11
N CYS A 37 -7.17 -5.19 -5.06
CA CYS A 37 -6.43 -6.43 -4.93
C CYS A 37 -5.16 -6.23 -4.08
N TRP A 38 -5.35 -6.06 -2.78
CA TRP A 38 -4.31 -5.87 -1.76
C TRP A 38 -4.65 -6.69 -0.52
N LYS A 39 -3.66 -6.95 0.34
CA LYS A 39 -3.84 -7.62 1.63
C LYS A 39 -2.77 -7.20 2.63
N ASN A 40 -3.03 -7.38 3.92
CA ASN A 40 -1.96 -7.34 4.91
C ASN A 40 -0.99 -8.51 4.69
N ALA A 41 0.31 -8.21 4.65
CA ALA A 41 1.32 -9.24 4.73
C ALA A 41 1.26 -9.91 6.12
N GLN A 42 1.51 -11.21 6.17
CA GLN A 42 1.44 -11.97 7.42
C GLN A 42 2.81 -11.98 8.12
N PRO A 43 2.86 -12.25 9.44
CA PRO A 43 4.13 -12.48 10.12
C PRO A 43 4.99 -13.53 9.40
N PRO A 44 6.32 -13.36 9.34
CA PRO A 44 7.12 -12.33 10.03
C PRO A 44 7.28 -11.02 9.24
N TYR A 45 6.60 -10.85 8.10
CA TYR A 45 6.77 -9.68 7.22
C TYR A 45 6.04 -8.44 7.72
N SER A 46 5.00 -8.63 8.52
CA SER A 46 4.27 -7.54 9.18
C SER A 46 4.09 -7.89 10.64
N THR A 47 4.29 -6.93 11.53
CA THR A 47 3.94 -7.05 12.97
C THR A 47 2.71 -6.21 13.32
N VAL A 48 2.32 -5.32 12.41
CA VAL A 48 1.18 -4.41 12.54
C VAL A 48 0.32 -4.57 11.29
N ASP A 49 -1.00 -4.65 11.46
CA ASP A 49 -1.92 -4.68 10.33
C ASP A 49 -2.34 -3.27 9.94
N TRP A 50 -2.48 -3.03 8.64
CA TRP A 50 -3.31 -1.95 8.14
C TRP A 50 -4.78 -2.28 8.41
N VAL A 51 -5.48 -1.35 9.05
CA VAL A 51 -6.92 -1.44 9.32
C VAL A 51 -7.66 -0.33 8.57
N ARG A 52 -8.91 -0.59 8.20
CA ARG A 52 -9.75 0.43 7.56
C ARG A 52 -10.38 1.32 8.64
N GLY A 53 -10.13 2.62 8.54
CA GLY A 53 -10.75 3.68 9.31
C GLY A 53 -11.97 4.29 8.62
N SER A 54 -12.97 4.67 9.42
CA SER A 54 -14.15 5.43 8.99
C SER A 54 -14.65 6.37 10.10
N GLY A 55 -15.52 7.32 9.75
CA GLY A 55 -16.16 8.21 10.69
C GLY A 55 -15.47 9.57 10.87
N LYS A 56 -16.01 10.37 11.77
CA LYS A 56 -15.64 11.79 11.90
C LYS A 56 -14.31 11.97 12.62
N ILE A 57 -13.34 12.56 11.92
CA ILE A 57 -12.04 12.92 12.47
C ILE A 57 -12.12 14.25 13.22
N ASP A 58 -11.67 14.28 14.48
CA ASP A 58 -11.50 15.52 15.24
C ASP A 58 -10.41 16.40 14.62
N ALA A 59 -10.81 17.53 14.02
CA ALA A 59 -9.91 18.44 13.32
C ALA A 59 -8.81 19.05 14.20
N LYS A 60 -9.09 19.34 15.47
CA LYS A 60 -8.10 19.91 16.38
C LYS A 60 -7.03 18.87 16.74
N LYS A 61 -7.45 17.65 17.11
CA LYS A 61 -6.53 16.53 17.39
C LYS A 61 -5.74 16.15 16.14
N PHE A 62 -6.37 16.18 14.95
CA PHE A 62 -5.72 15.86 13.69
C PHE A 62 -4.61 16.86 13.34
N LYS A 63 -4.93 18.17 13.33
CA LYS A 63 -3.94 19.22 13.08
C LYS A 63 -2.78 19.18 14.07
N LYS A 64 -3.06 18.92 15.34
CA LYS A 64 -2.01 18.76 16.36
C LYS A 64 -1.06 17.58 16.07
N ASN A 65 -1.57 16.51 15.47
CA ASN A 65 -0.77 15.31 15.18
C ASN A 65 0.01 15.42 13.87
N PHE A 66 -0.62 15.91 12.81
CA PHE A 66 -0.06 15.86 11.45
C PHE A 66 0.34 17.23 10.90
N GLY A 67 0.17 18.31 11.67
CA GLY A 67 0.51 19.67 11.23
C GLY A 67 -0.43 20.29 10.19
N THR A 68 -1.33 19.50 9.59
CA THR A 68 -2.25 19.93 8.52
C THR A 68 -3.73 19.87 8.95
N THR A 69 -4.56 20.70 8.32
CA THR A 69 -6.02 20.64 8.43
C THR A 69 -6.68 19.81 7.34
N GLU A 70 -5.92 19.40 6.32
CA GLU A 70 -6.41 18.49 5.28
C GLU A 70 -6.49 17.08 5.87
N GLN A 71 -7.71 16.59 6.04
CA GLN A 71 -8.01 15.27 6.60
C GLN A 71 -8.30 14.27 5.50
N PRO A 72 -8.14 12.95 5.76
CA PRO A 72 -8.71 11.92 4.91
C PRO A 72 -10.19 12.20 4.64
N ALA A 73 -10.59 12.08 3.38
CA ALA A 73 -11.96 12.34 2.93
C ALA A 73 -12.81 11.07 2.97
N GLY A 74 -14.08 11.18 3.33
CA GLY A 74 -15.01 10.04 3.36
C GLY A 74 -14.70 8.98 4.43
N ASP A 75 -15.29 7.80 4.27
CA ASP A 75 -15.29 6.71 5.26
C ASP A 75 -14.42 5.50 4.84
N ASN A 76 -13.29 5.79 4.18
CA ASN A 76 -12.36 4.75 3.73
C ASN A 76 -10.92 5.26 3.65
N PHE A 77 -10.17 5.10 4.73
CA PHE A 77 -8.72 5.29 4.74
C PHE A 77 -8.06 4.16 5.52
N LEU A 78 -6.82 3.84 5.22
CA LEU A 78 -6.08 2.80 5.93
C LEU A 78 -5.23 3.42 7.04
N ILE A 79 -5.19 2.78 8.19
CA ILE A 79 -4.42 3.20 9.35
C ILE A 79 -3.50 2.07 9.76
N ALA A 80 -2.22 2.37 9.97
CA ALA A 80 -1.32 1.54 10.75
C ALA A 80 -0.85 2.36 11.95
N SER A 81 -1.03 1.84 13.16
CA SER A 81 -0.66 2.56 14.38
C SER A 81 -0.10 1.63 15.44
N MET A 82 0.88 2.13 16.17
CA MET A 82 1.43 1.46 17.35
C MET A 82 1.45 2.40 18.54
N ASP A 83 1.11 1.84 19.69
CA ASP A 83 1.23 2.50 20.97
C ASP A 83 2.71 2.61 21.40
N LYS A 84 2.92 3.42 22.43
CA LYS A 84 4.20 3.79 23.01
C LYS A 84 5.11 2.57 23.30
N GLY A 85 6.38 2.65 22.92
CA GLY A 85 7.39 1.63 23.29
C GLY A 85 7.47 0.43 22.34
N SER A 86 7.00 0.59 21.11
CA SER A 86 7.18 -0.36 20.02
C SER A 86 8.68 -0.54 19.70
N GLU A 87 9.11 -1.75 19.39
CA GLU A 87 10.44 -1.98 18.81
C GLU A 87 10.56 -1.31 17.43
N ASP A 88 11.73 -0.72 17.13
CA ASP A 88 12.00 -0.07 15.82
C ASP A 88 11.87 -1.03 14.62
N SER A 89 11.91 -2.34 14.89
CA SER A 89 11.71 -3.44 13.94
C SER A 89 10.26 -3.60 13.47
N ASN A 90 9.30 -2.95 14.14
CA ASN A 90 7.89 -3.06 13.78
C ASN A 90 7.62 -2.46 12.40
N LYS A 91 6.73 -3.14 11.67
CA LYS A 91 6.33 -2.75 10.32
C LYS A 91 4.90 -3.16 10.01
N ALA A 92 4.26 -2.35 9.17
CA ALA A 92 2.96 -2.65 8.57
C ALA A 92 3.10 -2.72 7.05
N GLU A 93 3.04 -3.92 6.49
CA GLU A 93 3.19 -4.15 5.05
C GLU A 93 1.82 -4.46 4.41
N LEU A 94 1.38 -3.60 3.50
CA LEU A 94 0.23 -3.85 2.62
C LEU A 94 0.74 -4.31 1.26
N GLN A 95 0.39 -5.52 0.86
CA GLN A 95 0.89 -6.16 -0.35
C GLN A 95 -0.20 -6.25 -1.43
N SER A 96 0.13 -5.85 -2.65
CA SER A 96 -0.76 -5.96 -3.81
C SER A 96 -0.93 -7.42 -4.27
N CYS A 97 -1.82 -7.65 -5.22
CA CYS A 97 -1.81 -8.84 -6.05
C CYS A 97 -0.59 -8.86 -6.98
N LEU A 98 -0.23 -10.08 -7.43
CA LEU A 98 0.97 -10.32 -8.23
C LEU A 98 0.85 -9.69 -9.61
N ILE A 99 1.75 -8.75 -9.92
CA ILE A 99 1.99 -8.26 -11.28
C ILE A 99 2.86 -9.29 -11.99
N LYS A 100 2.29 -9.97 -12.98
CA LYS A 100 3.03 -10.99 -13.76
C LYS A 100 4.17 -10.41 -14.57
N CYS A 101 3.94 -9.27 -15.21
CA CYS A 101 4.91 -8.62 -16.08
C CYS A 101 4.52 -7.16 -16.28
N SER A 102 5.44 -6.24 -16.00
CA SER A 102 5.35 -4.83 -16.39
C SER A 102 6.46 -4.49 -17.37
N SER A 103 6.09 -4.01 -18.55
CA SER A 103 7.03 -3.58 -19.61
C SER A 103 7.57 -2.16 -19.41
N GLY A 104 6.92 -1.38 -18.55
CA GLY A 104 7.34 -0.03 -18.13
C GLY A 104 7.39 0.09 -16.61
N ASN A 105 7.65 1.31 -16.13
CA ASN A 105 7.63 1.58 -14.70
C ASN A 105 6.24 1.27 -14.11
N VAL A 106 6.23 0.80 -12.87
CA VAL A 106 5.01 0.70 -12.05
C VAL A 106 4.90 1.99 -11.25
N GLN A 107 3.92 2.81 -11.61
CA GLN A 107 3.67 4.07 -10.93
C GLN A 107 2.67 3.86 -9.80
N VAL A 108 3.05 4.20 -8.56
CA VAL A 108 2.19 4.09 -7.38
C VAL A 108 1.94 5.49 -6.83
N SER A 109 0.67 5.85 -6.66
CA SER A 109 0.25 7.14 -6.11
C SER A 109 -0.65 6.94 -4.91
N LEU A 110 -0.42 7.69 -3.84
CA LEU A 110 -1.29 7.71 -2.66
C LEU A 110 -1.21 9.06 -1.93
N LYS A 111 -2.21 9.33 -1.11
CA LYS A 111 -2.16 10.34 -0.06
C LYS A 111 -1.71 9.72 1.24
N HIS A 112 -0.95 10.43 2.06
CA HIS A 112 -0.50 9.90 3.36
C HIS A 112 -0.40 10.92 4.48
N TRP A 113 -0.53 10.46 5.71
CA TRP A 113 -0.26 11.26 6.90
C TRP A 113 0.56 10.44 7.88
N THR A 114 1.71 10.96 8.31
CA THR A 114 2.61 10.24 9.20
C THR A 114 2.91 11.05 10.46
N LYS A 115 3.07 10.33 11.57
CA LYS A 115 3.63 10.85 12.82
C LYS A 115 4.46 9.75 13.45
N GLY A 116 5.75 10.00 13.67
CA GLY A 116 6.63 9.03 14.32
C GLY A 116 6.95 7.77 13.52
N THR A 117 6.50 7.69 12.27
CA THR A 117 6.70 6.56 11.35
C THR A 117 6.94 7.10 9.95
N LYS A 118 7.50 6.26 9.08
CA LYS A 118 7.76 6.56 7.67
C LYS A 118 7.00 5.59 6.78
N ILE A 119 6.75 6.00 5.54
CA ILE A 119 6.16 5.13 4.52
C ILE A 119 7.15 5.02 3.37
N ARG A 120 7.33 3.81 2.88
CA ARG A 120 7.99 3.55 1.60
C ARG A 120 7.14 2.64 0.75
N VAL A 121 7.38 2.69 -0.55
CA VAL A 121 6.78 1.79 -1.51
C VAL A 121 7.90 0.98 -2.16
N CYS A 122 7.75 -0.33 -2.19
CA CYS A 122 8.76 -1.27 -2.67
C CYS A 122 8.17 -2.30 -3.63
N GLN A 123 9.05 -3.03 -4.29
CA GLN A 123 8.72 -4.27 -4.99
C GLN A 123 9.21 -5.48 -4.17
N VAL A 124 8.51 -6.60 -4.30
CA VAL A 124 8.92 -7.91 -3.76
C VAL A 124 8.79 -8.96 -4.85
N ALA A 125 9.85 -9.71 -5.13
CA ALA A 125 9.79 -10.80 -6.09
C ALA A 125 9.00 -11.98 -5.52
N GLN A 126 8.14 -12.60 -6.34
CA GLN A 126 7.42 -13.81 -5.96
C GLN A 126 8.36 -14.94 -5.53
N SER A 127 9.53 -15.04 -6.18
CA SER A 127 10.57 -16.03 -5.86
C SER A 127 11.33 -15.75 -4.56
N ASN A 128 11.30 -14.52 -4.06
CA ASN A 128 11.94 -14.13 -2.80
C ASN A 128 11.05 -13.15 -2.02
N PRO A 129 9.98 -13.64 -1.39
CA PRO A 129 8.96 -12.81 -0.75
C PRO A 129 9.47 -12.06 0.49
N THR A 130 10.69 -12.35 0.94
CA THR A 130 11.27 -11.79 2.18
C THR A 130 12.05 -10.50 1.96
N GLN A 131 12.43 -10.21 0.70
CA GLN A 131 13.33 -9.11 0.37
C GLN A 131 12.57 -7.99 -0.34
N LEU A 132 12.47 -6.85 0.33
CA LEU A 132 12.03 -5.61 -0.30
C LEU A 132 13.12 -5.09 -1.24
N MET A 133 12.71 -4.69 -2.44
CA MET A 133 13.57 -4.22 -3.53
C MET A 133 13.02 -2.91 -4.09
N ALA A 134 13.88 -2.14 -4.77
CA ALA A 134 13.50 -0.90 -5.46
C ALA A 134 12.67 0.08 -4.61
N CYS A 135 12.92 0.12 -3.30
CA CYS A 135 12.16 0.93 -2.37
C CYS A 135 12.36 2.43 -2.58
N GLN A 136 11.28 3.19 -2.49
CA GLN A 136 11.29 4.65 -2.47
C GLN A 136 10.51 5.15 -1.25
N ASP A 137 11.17 5.97 -0.43
CA ASP A 137 10.53 6.64 0.71
C ASP A 137 9.61 7.76 0.21
N LEU A 138 8.43 7.87 0.81
CA LEU A 138 7.58 9.04 0.65
C LEU A 138 8.11 10.19 1.52
N PRO A 139 7.86 11.46 1.13
CA PRO A 139 8.28 12.60 1.93
C PRO A 139 7.58 12.60 3.30
N ASP A 140 8.27 13.11 4.33
CA ASP A 140 7.68 13.26 5.67
C ASP A 140 6.55 14.32 5.70
N SER A 141 6.43 15.15 4.66
CA SER A 141 5.39 16.17 4.50
C SER A 141 4.19 15.63 3.72
N GLY A 142 3.13 15.25 4.42
CA GLY A 142 1.83 14.91 3.81
C GLY A 142 0.92 16.14 3.56
N PRO A 143 -0.22 15.96 2.87
CA PRO A 143 -0.79 14.66 2.54
C PRO A 143 -0.69 14.17 1.10
N GLY A 144 0.19 14.75 0.27
CA GLY A 144 0.32 14.36 -1.13
C GLY A 144 -0.82 14.88 -2.03
N PRO A 145 -1.20 14.18 -3.11
CA PRO A 145 -0.74 12.84 -3.47
C PRO A 145 0.73 12.84 -3.86
N ASP A 146 1.47 11.86 -3.35
CA ASP A 146 2.85 11.60 -3.74
C ASP A 146 2.89 10.37 -4.65
N THR A 147 3.83 10.39 -5.59
CA THR A 147 3.98 9.37 -6.63
C THR A 147 5.39 8.80 -6.59
N VAL A 148 5.49 7.48 -6.65
CA VAL A 148 6.76 6.76 -6.85
C VAL A 148 6.72 6.01 -8.18
N ASP A 149 7.87 5.94 -8.84
CA ASP A 149 8.05 5.20 -10.09
C ASP A 149 8.99 4.02 -9.86
N LEU A 150 8.42 2.84 -9.67
CA LEU A 150 9.19 1.61 -9.49
C LEU A 150 9.61 1.06 -10.86
N PRO A 151 10.80 0.43 -10.98
CA PRO A 151 11.28 -0.07 -12.26
C PRO A 151 10.38 -1.17 -12.85
N PRO A 152 10.47 -1.42 -14.17
CA PRO A 152 9.79 -2.56 -14.80
C PRO A 152 10.24 -3.88 -14.15
N ALA A 153 9.31 -4.81 -13.96
CA ALA A 153 9.60 -6.05 -13.25
C ALA A 153 8.61 -7.17 -13.61
N ASP A 154 9.06 -8.41 -13.38
CA ASP A 154 8.32 -9.63 -13.62
C ASP A 154 8.03 -10.37 -12.32
N ASN A 155 6.82 -10.90 -12.19
CA ASN A 155 6.34 -11.64 -11.03
C ASN A 155 6.67 -10.94 -9.71
N VAL A 156 6.23 -9.68 -9.58
CA VAL A 156 6.42 -8.87 -8.38
C VAL A 156 5.11 -8.50 -7.71
N TYR A 157 5.17 -8.33 -6.40
CA TYR A 157 4.18 -7.62 -5.62
C TYR A 157 4.65 -6.19 -5.37
N ILE A 158 3.71 -5.25 -5.28
CA ILE A 158 3.97 -3.92 -4.75
C ILE A 158 3.66 -3.96 -3.26
N VAL A 159 4.52 -3.35 -2.45
CA VAL A 159 4.35 -3.27 -0.99
C VAL A 159 4.35 -1.82 -0.55
N VAL A 160 3.31 -1.41 0.16
CA VAL A 160 3.30 -0.16 0.94
C VAL A 160 3.69 -0.53 2.37
N ASP A 161 4.88 -0.12 2.77
CA ASP A 161 5.50 -0.46 4.05
C ASP A 161 5.54 0.78 4.95
N ALA A 162 4.74 0.78 6.02
CA ALA A 162 4.93 1.71 7.12
C ALA A 162 5.96 1.12 8.08
N TYR A 163 7.03 1.85 8.33
CA TYR A 163 8.18 1.36 9.08
C TYR A 163 8.70 2.43 10.06
N ASN A 164 9.69 2.05 10.88
CA ASN A 164 10.35 2.95 11.81
C ASN A 164 9.35 3.61 12.79
N PHE A 165 8.55 2.80 13.49
CA PHE A 165 7.63 3.23 14.56
C PHE A 165 8.42 3.66 15.82
N ALA A 166 9.26 4.68 15.68
CA ALA A 166 10.32 5.02 16.63
C ALA A 166 9.96 6.14 17.61
N ASP A 167 8.83 6.85 17.42
CA ASP A 167 8.41 7.92 18.33
C ASP A 167 7.92 7.35 19.66
N LYS A 168 8.39 7.96 20.74
CA LYS A 168 8.05 7.59 22.12
C LYS A 168 6.68 8.10 22.54
N THR A 169 5.87 8.70 21.68
CA THR A 169 4.58 9.28 22.05
C THR A 169 3.43 8.63 21.30
N ASN A 170 3.51 8.60 19.97
CA ASN A 170 2.47 8.04 19.12
C ASN A 170 3.03 7.80 17.72
N ASN A 171 2.88 6.58 17.20
CA ASN A 171 3.33 6.21 15.86
C ASN A 171 2.12 5.88 15.00
N VAL A 172 1.87 6.67 13.96
CA VAL A 172 0.70 6.48 13.09
C VAL A 172 1.02 6.83 11.64
N ALA A 173 0.67 5.91 10.75
CA ALA A 173 0.59 6.12 9.31
C ALA A 173 -0.88 6.02 8.88
N ILE A 174 -1.31 6.95 8.04
CA ILE A 174 -2.59 6.89 7.33
C ILE A 174 -2.28 6.90 5.84
N VAL A 175 -2.96 6.08 5.05
CA VAL A 175 -2.94 6.18 3.59
C VAL A 175 -4.35 6.19 3.01
N GLN A 176 -4.51 6.90 1.90
CA GLN A 176 -5.77 7.00 1.16
C GLN A 176 -5.50 7.15 -0.34
N ASP A 177 -6.49 6.83 -1.18
CA ASP A 177 -6.43 6.97 -2.64
C ASP A 177 -5.24 6.21 -3.26
N LEU A 178 -4.92 5.03 -2.70
CA LEU A 178 -3.83 4.17 -3.18
C LEU A 178 -4.15 3.62 -4.57
N THR A 179 -3.31 3.97 -5.53
CA THR A 179 -3.42 3.51 -6.91
C THR A 179 -2.07 3.00 -7.39
N ALA A 180 -2.09 1.93 -8.18
CA ALA A 180 -0.91 1.48 -8.91
C ALA A 180 -1.28 1.27 -10.38
N SER A 181 -0.48 1.84 -11.27
CA SER A 181 -0.63 1.71 -12.72
C SER A 181 0.64 1.16 -13.34
N TYR A 182 0.48 0.33 -14.36
CA TYR A 182 1.58 -0.29 -15.06
C TYR A 182 1.15 -0.69 -16.48
N THR A 183 2.11 -0.98 -17.36
CA THR A 183 1.83 -1.48 -18.71
C THR A 183 2.11 -2.98 -18.76
N PRO A 184 1.07 -3.85 -18.82
CA PRO A 184 1.26 -5.28 -18.94
C PRO A 184 2.12 -5.62 -20.15
N CYS A 185 2.99 -6.60 -20.02
CA CYS A 185 3.72 -7.10 -21.17
C CYS A 185 2.77 -7.74 -22.18
N GLN A 186 3.01 -7.49 -23.47
CA GLN A 186 2.28 -8.18 -24.53
C GLN A 186 2.55 -9.69 -24.41
N SER A 187 1.49 -10.50 -24.36
CA SER A 187 1.64 -11.94 -24.51
C SER A 187 2.31 -12.20 -25.86
N ARG A 188 3.48 -12.84 -25.87
CA ARG A 188 4.02 -13.36 -27.13
C ARG A 188 3.06 -14.44 -27.59
N HIS A 189 2.11 -14.10 -28.46
CA HIS A 189 1.46 -15.10 -29.29
C HIS A 189 2.58 -15.77 -30.09
N LEU A 190 2.93 -16.99 -29.68
CA LEU A 190 3.73 -17.91 -30.48
C LEU A 190 2.98 -18.08 -31.81
N ASN A 191 3.37 -17.30 -32.81
CA ASN A 191 3.06 -17.61 -34.20
C ASN A 191 3.79 -18.91 -34.54
N ARG A 192 3.22 -20.06 -34.13
CA ARG A 192 3.51 -21.35 -34.77
C ARG A 192 2.93 -21.26 -36.18
N LYS A 193 3.70 -20.70 -37.11
CA LYS A 193 3.55 -21.06 -38.52
C LYS A 193 3.95 -22.53 -38.61
N SER A 194 2.95 -23.40 -38.70
CA SER A 194 3.15 -24.78 -39.13
C SER A 194 3.68 -24.75 -40.55
N THR A 195 4.98 -24.98 -40.71
CA THR A 195 5.55 -25.38 -41.99
C THR A 195 5.10 -26.80 -42.24
N ILE A 196 4.14 -26.98 -43.14
CA ILE A 196 3.86 -28.28 -43.77
C ILE A 196 4.77 -28.31 -45.00
N ALA A 197 5.71 -29.26 -44.99
CA ALA A 197 6.45 -29.70 -46.17
C ALA A 197 5.74 -30.91 -46.77
#